data_AF-A0A524DC07-F1
#
_entry.id   AF-A0A524DC07-F1
#
_cell.length_a   1.000
_cell.length_b   1.000
_cell.length_c   1.000
_cell.angle_alpha   90.00
_cell.angle_beta   90.00
_cell.angle_gamma   90.00
#
_symmetry.space_group_name_H-M   'P 1'
#
loop_
_entity.id
_entity.type
_entity.pdbx_description
1 polymer ?
#
loop_
_entity_poly.entity_id
_entity_poly.type
_entity_poly.pdbx_seq_one_letter_code
_entity_poly.pdbx_strand_id
1 'polypeptide(L)'
;EPYVIEDLVIDGSSSADGIKIENTNASLVIRNCTIEDNIIDLYNCKNVNISNNYGGISLHYSDNNTVSGNDCSNNFYGIKLTFSSNNTILGNNCSNNLGNGIELMDYSSNNTISGNIFSDNDYGIYLINSSNNNQFYLNSLFNNNKNAFEVYGSGNQWDNGSIGNYWDDYSGVDIDNDGIGDAPYNISGDGGGQDHFPIWDEGPMIEIASPAQDNSFGSTPPTFLIIVNDSQLDTMWYSINQGPRHIFSFNGTINQAVWNSVPDGTVNLTFYANDSLGNINSESITIIKDTTFGGDGGNGDFDPLLSALVALPIIFGVLGGASGLFVLQRYLGKSKLQAERKEMKGKLKLQLKTAKSLMELKHVIIQADIYGLREIGDSARKKLRPILREKLESSTTEGQIKTILNDVEKCRLPGIVDAANRKLRTSQTRAIKSTVLDLGTKFARLQVVEIAEQTNADLELIIETIKEMIENEEIYAQYFKSSRSVAFNQQANINEIDSLMDSFQDWEKEGKGKRE
;
A
#
# COMPACT_ATOMS: atom_id res chain seq x y z
N GLU A 1 5.93 28.69 15.44
CA GLU A 1 4.91 28.35 14.42
C GLU A 1 5.51 28.63 13.06
N PRO A 2 5.28 27.77 12.05
CA PRO A 2 5.79 28.02 10.71
C PRO A 2 5.07 29.21 10.07
N TYR A 3 5.74 29.92 9.17
CA TYR A 3 5.06 30.75 8.19
C TYR A 3 4.25 29.83 7.26
N VAL A 4 3.07 30.26 6.81
CA VAL A 4 2.18 29.42 5.98
C VAL A 4 1.69 30.20 4.77
N ILE A 5 1.83 29.60 3.59
CA ILE A 5 1.20 30.00 2.33
C ILE A 5 0.32 28.82 1.92
N GLU A 6 -1.00 29.02 1.89
CA GLU A 6 -1.92 27.91 1.59
C GLU A 6 -3.19 28.32 0.85
N ASP A 7 -3.76 27.37 0.12
CA ASP A 7 -5.06 27.45 -0.55
C ASP A 7 -5.18 28.64 -1.54
N LEU A 8 -4.09 28.96 -2.24
CA LEU A 8 -4.04 30.05 -3.23
C LEU A 8 -4.14 29.53 -4.66
N VAL A 9 -4.73 30.33 -5.56
CA VAL A 9 -4.62 30.17 -7.00
C VAL A 9 -3.87 31.38 -7.54
N ILE A 10 -2.73 31.15 -8.17
CA ILE A 10 -1.78 32.17 -8.62
C ILE A 10 -1.61 32.00 -10.13
N ASP A 11 -2.05 33.00 -10.88
CA ASP A 11 -1.78 33.12 -12.31
C ASP A 11 -0.47 33.90 -12.49
N GLY A 12 0.58 33.19 -12.91
CA GLY A 12 1.91 33.73 -13.12
C GLY A 12 2.19 34.18 -14.55
N SER A 13 1.21 34.16 -15.46
CA SER A 13 1.38 34.50 -16.88
C SER A 13 1.93 35.90 -17.16
N SER A 14 1.79 36.83 -16.19
CA SER A 14 2.26 38.22 -16.27
C SER A 14 3.43 38.55 -15.35
N SER A 15 3.94 37.57 -14.60
CA SER A 15 5.01 37.71 -13.61
C SER A 15 6.23 36.89 -14.02
N ALA A 16 7.41 37.29 -13.53
CA ALA A 16 8.60 36.44 -13.61
C ALA A 16 8.48 35.22 -12.69
N ASP A 17 7.77 35.38 -11.56
CA ASP A 17 7.73 34.41 -10.47
C ASP A 17 6.29 34.08 -10.02
N GLY A 18 6.02 32.82 -9.68
CA GLY A 18 4.77 32.35 -9.08
C GLY A 18 4.82 32.50 -7.55
N ILE A 19 5.48 31.56 -6.87
CA ILE A 19 5.85 31.71 -5.46
C ILE A 19 7.36 31.70 -5.35
N LYS A 20 7.96 32.84 -4.98
CA LYS A 20 9.40 32.93 -4.77
C LYS A 20 9.73 33.22 -3.32
N ILE A 21 10.60 32.41 -2.74
CA ILE A 21 11.08 32.55 -1.36
C ILE A 21 12.60 32.61 -1.39
N GLU A 22 13.16 33.61 -0.72
CA GLU A 22 14.61 33.83 -0.73
C GLU A 22 15.17 34.00 0.70
N ASN A 23 16.35 33.42 0.93
CA ASN A 23 17.21 33.68 2.09
C ASN A 23 16.52 33.46 3.45
N THR A 24 15.83 32.34 3.61
CA THR A 24 15.17 31.99 4.87
C THR A 24 15.59 30.63 5.40
N ASN A 25 15.79 30.55 6.71
CA ASN A 25 15.89 29.30 7.45
C ASN A 25 14.72 29.10 8.43
N ALA A 26 13.75 30.04 8.40
CA ALA A 26 12.55 29.94 9.20
C ALA A 26 11.66 28.83 8.65
N SER A 27 11.03 28.08 9.55
CA SER A 27 10.08 27.04 9.13
C SER A 27 8.94 27.66 8.32
N LEU A 28 8.73 27.14 7.11
CA LEU A 28 7.74 27.63 6.16
C LEU A 28 6.96 26.43 5.58
N VAL A 29 5.66 26.59 5.40
CA VAL A 29 4.79 25.62 4.74
C VAL A 29 4.15 26.28 3.52
N ILE A 30 4.26 25.65 2.35
CA ILE A 30 3.56 26.02 1.12
C ILE A 30 2.68 24.84 0.73
N ARG A 31 1.35 24.98 0.79
CA ARG A 31 0.46 23.84 0.51
C ARG A 31 -0.85 24.17 -0.17
N ASN A 32 -1.38 23.21 -0.93
CA ASN A 32 -2.67 23.35 -1.61
C ASN A 32 -2.77 24.58 -2.55
N CYS A 33 -1.64 25.05 -3.08
CA CYS A 33 -1.63 26.16 -4.03
C CYS A 33 -1.68 25.64 -5.47
N THR A 34 -2.35 26.37 -6.35
CA THR A 34 -2.30 26.18 -7.80
C THR A 34 -1.52 27.33 -8.41
N ILE A 35 -0.39 27.01 -9.04
CA ILE A 35 0.48 27.96 -9.72
C ILE A 35 0.34 27.70 -11.22
N GLU A 36 -0.39 28.58 -11.90
CA GLU A 36 -0.58 28.53 -13.34
C GLU A 36 0.52 29.34 -14.03
N ASP A 37 1.07 28.81 -15.12
CA ASP A 37 2.08 29.48 -15.95
C ASP A 37 3.35 29.96 -15.20
N ASN A 38 3.70 29.34 -14.08
CA ASN A 38 4.92 29.62 -13.33
C ASN A 38 5.25 28.48 -12.33
N ILE A 39 6.25 28.68 -11.47
CA ILE A 39 6.76 27.69 -10.52
C ILE A 39 6.83 28.21 -9.08
N ILE A 40 7.08 27.28 -8.17
CA ILE A 40 7.57 27.59 -6.82
C ILE A 40 9.10 27.59 -6.87
N ASP A 41 9.74 28.71 -6.57
CA ASP A 41 11.20 28.86 -6.56
C ASP A 41 11.72 29.17 -5.14
N LEU A 42 12.60 28.31 -4.65
CA LEU A 42 13.33 28.48 -3.41
C LEU A 42 14.79 28.85 -3.69
N TYR A 43 15.21 30.01 -3.20
CA TYR A 43 16.60 30.45 -3.27
C TYR A 43 17.22 30.57 -1.87
N ASN A 44 18.26 29.80 -1.59
CA ASN A 44 18.96 29.81 -0.31
C ASN A 44 18.00 29.61 0.90
N CYS A 45 17.16 28.58 0.81
CA CYS A 45 16.11 28.28 1.78
C CYS A 45 16.34 26.94 2.51
N LYS A 46 15.94 26.88 3.79
CA LYS A 46 15.95 25.65 4.60
C LYS A 46 14.69 25.51 5.42
N ASN A 47 14.31 24.27 5.76
CA ASN A 47 13.13 23.94 6.57
C ASN A 47 11.80 24.36 5.93
N VAL A 48 11.71 24.31 4.60
CA VAL A 48 10.48 24.54 3.85
C VAL A 48 9.78 23.21 3.57
N ASN A 49 8.48 23.13 3.84
CA ASN A 49 7.62 22.03 3.45
C ASN A 49 6.70 22.47 2.31
N ILE A 50 6.90 21.92 1.12
CA ILE A 50 6.09 22.16 -0.08
C ILE A 50 5.21 20.93 -0.34
N SER A 51 3.89 21.04 -0.18
CA SER A 51 3.00 19.89 -0.34
C SER A 51 1.65 20.12 -1.01
N ASN A 52 1.19 19.16 -1.80
CA ASN A 52 -0.13 19.18 -2.46
C ASN A 52 -0.36 20.42 -3.35
N ASN A 53 0.69 20.95 -3.98
CA ASN A 53 0.58 22.06 -4.91
C ASN A 53 0.48 21.58 -6.37
N TYR A 54 0.00 22.45 -7.25
CA TYR A 54 0.09 22.29 -8.70
C TYR A 54 1.06 23.33 -9.28
N GLY A 55 2.02 22.89 -10.09
CA GLY A 55 3.06 23.73 -10.71
C GLY A 55 4.46 23.19 -10.49
N GLY A 56 5.41 23.58 -11.34
CA GLY A 56 6.81 23.16 -11.23
C GLY A 56 7.50 23.69 -9.96
N ILE A 57 8.61 23.06 -9.58
CA ILE A 57 9.33 23.40 -8.34
C ILE A 57 10.85 23.50 -8.61
N SER A 58 11.46 24.58 -8.14
CA SER A 58 12.92 24.82 -8.23
C SER A 58 13.51 25.04 -6.84
N LEU A 59 14.59 24.33 -6.53
CA LEU A 59 15.41 24.48 -5.33
C LEU A 59 16.82 24.88 -5.76
N HIS A 60 17.21 26.10 -5.39
CA HIS A 60 18.54 26.64 -5.68
C HIS A 60 19.23 27.01 -4.37
N TYR A 61 20.42 26.45 -4.12
CA TYR A 61 21.13 26.58 -2.83
C TYR A 61 20.27 26.25 -1.61
N SER A 62 19.28 25.38 -1.75
CA SER A 62 18.23 25.16 -0.76
C SER A 62 18.29 23.74 -0.20
N ASP A 63 18.69 23.64 1.07
CA ASP A 63 18.96 22.36 1.75
C ASP A 63 17.91 22.07 2.82
N ASN A 64 17.73 20.79 3.19
CA ASN A 64 16.86 20.38 4.31
C ASN A 64 15.41 20.83 4.13
N ASN A 65 14.86 20.62 2.94
CA ASN A 65 13.46 20.87 2.62
C ASN A 65 12.73 19.57 2.32
N THR A 66 11.40 19.60 2.44
CA THR A 66 10.52 18.49 2.10
C THR A 66 9.58 18.90 0.99
N VAL A 67 9.57 18.17 -0.12
CA VAL A 67 8.70 18.37 -1.28
C VAL A 67 7.86 17.12 -1.46
N SER A 68 6.56 17.18 -1.15
CA SER A 68 5.74 15.95 -1.11
C SER A 68 4.31 16.09 -1.63
N GLY A 69 3.85 15.12 -2.40
CA GLY A 69 2.44 15.07 -2.85
C GLY A 69 2.06 16.15 -3.86
N ASN A 70 3.02 16.81 -4.51
CA ASN A 70 2.74 17.86 -5.49
C ASN A 70 2.49 17.29 -6.88
N ASP A 71 1.67 17.98 -7.68
CA ASP A 71 1.47 17.72 -9.10
C ASP A 71 2.30 18.74 -9.91
N CYS A 72 3.50 18.32 -10.29
CA CYS A 72 4.47 19.12 -11.04
C CYS A 72 4.41 18.81 -12.54
N SER A 73 3.24 18.40 -13.06
CA SER A 73 3.05 18.02 -14.45
C SER A 73 2.92 19.21 -15.40
N ASN A 74 3.16 18.98 -16.70
CA ASN A 74 2.98 19.97 -17.78
C ASN A 74 3.89 21.22 -17.65
N ASN A 75 5.09 21.07 -17.12
CA ASN A 75 6.10 22.13 -17.01
C ASN A 75 7.28 21.87 -17.95
N PHE A 76 8.27 22.76 -17.95
CA PHE A 76 9.55 22.46 -18.62
C PHE A 76 10.34 21.40 -17.84
N TYR A 77 10.45 21.57 -16.52
CA TYR A 77 10.91 20.55 -15.59
C TYR A 77 9.85 20.38 -14.51
N GLY A 78 9.65 19.16 -14.01
CA GLY A 78 8.77 18.95 -12.86
C GLY A 78 9.40 19.52 -11.59
N ILE A 79 10.52 18.93 -11.18
CA ILE A 79 11.30 19.37 -10.01
C ILE A 79 12.78 19.56 -10.39
N LYS A 80 13.39 20.67 -9.99
CA LYS A 80 14.82 20.95 -10.25
C LYS A 80 15.57 21.28 -8.97
N LEU A 81 16.70 20.62 -8.75
CA LEU A 81 17.64 20.87 -7.65
C LEU A 81 18.99 21.31 -8.22
N THR A 82 19.48 22.46 -7.77
CA THR A 82 20.79 22.99 -8.11
C THR A 82 21.50 23.46 -6.84
N PHE A 83 22.71 22.96 -6.58
CA PHE A 83 23.44 23.18 -5.32
C PHE A 83 22.60 22.91 -4.07
N SER A 84 21.71 21.91 -4.11
CA SER A 84 20.67 21.71 -3.08
C SER A 84 20.73 20.28 -2.52
N SER A 85 21.06 20.17 -1.24
CA SER A 85 21.40 18.90 -0.58
C SER A 85 20.48 18.57 0.60
N ASN A 86 20.43 17.30 0.99
CA ASN A 86 19.66 16.83 2.16
C ASN A 86 18.15 17.14 2.08
N ASN A 87 17.57 17.13 0.88
CA ASN A 87 16.12 17.30 0.69
C ASN A 87 15.41 15.94 0.60
N THR A 88 14.14 15.93 0.97
CA THR A 88 13.25 14.76 0.83
C THR A 88 12.17 15.07 -0.21
N ILE A 89 12.10 14.26 -1.27
CA ILE A 89 11.19 14.42 -2.39
C ILE A 89 10.32 13.16 -2.47
N LEU A 90 9.07 13.27 -2.03
CA LEU A 90 8.23 12.11 -1.72
C LEU A 90 6.85 12.19 -2.38
N GLY A 91 6.46 11.19 -3.18
CA GLY A 91 5.06 11.07 -3.60
C GLY A 91 4.58 12.16 -4.57
N ASN A 92 5.47 12.78 -5.34
CA ASN A 92 5.11 13.81 -6.32
C ASN A 92 4.79 13.18 -7.68
N ASN A 93 3.91 13.83 -8.44
CA ASN A 93 3.62 13.49 -9.83
C ASN A 93 4.35 14.48 -10.76
N CYS A 94 5.36 14.01 -11.48
CA CYS A 94 6.13 14.80 -12.45
C CYS A 94 5.93 14.22 -13.85
N SER A 95 4.72 14.40 -14.40
CA SER A 95 4.34 13.84 -15.69
C SER A 95 4.22 14.85 -16.82
N ASN A 96 4.42 14.42 -18.06
CA ASN A 96 4.23 15.22 -19.28
C ASN A 96 5.00 16.55 -19.26
N ASN A 97 6.23 16.55 -18.73
CA ASN A 97 7.08 17.72 -18.80
C ASN A 97 7.86 17.74 -20.11
N LEU A 98 8.07 18.93 -20.66
CA LEU A 98 8.78 19.09 -21.94
C LEU A 98 10.24 18.63 -21.86
N GLY A 99 10.85 18.78 -20.69
CA GLY A 99 12.19 18.30 -20.35
C GLY A 99 12.11 17.13 -19.38
N ASN A 100 12.70 17.29 -18.19
CA ASN A 100 12.88 16.19 -17.24
C ASN A 100 11.79 16.18 -16.15
N GLY A 101 11.41 14.99 -15.67
CA GLY A 101 10.54 14.83 -14.52
C GLY A 101 11.19 15.39 -13.26
N ILE A 102 12.42 14.96 -12.96
CA ILE A 102 13.29 15.58 -11.96
C ILE A 102 14.72 15.74 -12.47
N GLU A 103 15.35 16.87 -12.15
CA GLU A 103 16.76 17.15 -12.43
C GLU A 103 17.54 17.47 -11.14
N LEU A 104 18.64 16.74 -10.91
CA LEU A 104 19.61 17.00 -9.85
C LEU A 104 20.95 17.35 -10.48
N MET A 105 21.42 18.57 -10.23
CA MET A 105 22.68 19.05 -10.80
C MET A 105 23.50 19.85 -9.80
N ASP A 106 24.77 20.01 -10.15
CA ASP A 106 25.75 20.85 -9.49
C ASP A 106 25.83 20.60 -7.98
N TYR A 107 26.38 19.46 -7.59
CA TYR A 107 26.63 19.07 -6.19
C TYR A 107 25.36 18.92 -5.32
N SER A 108 24.20 18.62 -5.92
CA SER A 108 22.96 18.34 -5.19
C SER A 108 23.01 16.93 -4.59
N SER A 109 23.47 16.81 -3.34
CA SER A 109 23.87 15.54 -2.74
C SER A 109 23.03 15.13 -1.52
N ASN A 110 23.04 13.84 -1.17
CA ASN A 110 22.36 13.30 0.01
C ASN A 110 20.84 13.57 0.02
N ASN A 111 20.20 13.65 -1.14
CA ASN A 111 18.76 13.77 -1.24
C ASN A 111 18.10 12.39 -1.24
N THR A 112 16.86 12.31 -0.76
CA THR A 112 16.02 11.11 -0.83
C THR A 112 14.85 11.37 -1.76
N ILE A 113 14.73 10.58 -2.82
CA ILE A 113 13.70 10.68 -3.85
C ILE A 113 12.92 9.37 -3.85
N SER A 114 11.70 9.36 -3.33
CA SER A 114 10.92 8.12 -3.25
C SER A 114 9.43 8.26 -3.49
N GLY A 115 8.79 7.19 -3.94
CA GLY A 115 7.33 7.18 -4.16
C GLY A 115 6.84 8.12 -5.27
N ASN A 116 7.72 8.70 -6.09
CA ASN A 116 7.33 9.68 -7.11
C ASN A 116 6.95 8.99 -8.42
N ILE A 117 6.09 9.64 -9.20
CA ILE A 117 5.70 9.23 -10.54
C ILE A 117 6.44 10.11 -11.54
N PHE A 118 7.23 9.49 -12.42
CA PHE A 118 7.92 10.15 -13.52
C PHE A 118 7.44 9.53 -14.83
N SER A 119 6.55 10.21 -15.55
CA SER A 119 6.03 9.71 -16.82
C SER A 119 5.97 10.73 -17.94
N ASP A 120 6.08 10.25 -19.18
CA ASP A 120 5.90 11.09 -20.37
C ASP A 120 6.86 12.31 -20.41
N ASN A 121 8.08 12.15 -19.89
CA ASN A 121 9.13 13.18 -19.91
C ASN A 121 10.25 12.80 -20.91
N ASP A 122 11.17 13.74 -21.21
CA ASP A 122 12.40 13.39 -21.93
C ASP A 122 13.29 12.48 -21.08
N TYR A 123 13.58 12.89 -19.84
CA TYR A 123 14.17 12.03 -18.81
C TYR A 123 13.24 11.95 -17.60
N GLY A 124 12.97 10.76 -17.09
CA GLY A 124 12.28 10.62 -15.80
C GLY A 124 13.11 11.24 -14.68
N ILE A 125 14.34 10.74 -14.52
CA ILE A 125 15.35 11.24 -13.58
C ILE A 125 16.63 11.61 -14.34
N TYR A 126 17.07 12.87 -14.22
CA TYR A 126 18.33 13.36 -14.79
C TYR A 126 19.29 13.79 -13.68
N LEU A 127 20.40 13.06 -13.51
CA LEU A 127 21.35 13.23 -12.41
C LEU A 127 22.75 13.53 -12.96
N ILE A 128 23.26 14.73 -12.72
CA ILE A 128 24.52 15.20 -13.32
C ILE A 128 25.41 16.00 -12.34
N ASN A 129 26.63 16.27 -12.78
CA ASN A 129 27.57 17.25 -12.20
C ASN A 129 27.86 17.04 -10.70
N SER A 130 28.36 15.85 -10.34
CA SER A 130 28.83 15.53 -8.98
C SER A 130 27.76 15.62 -7.88
N SER A 131 26.51 15.36 -8.26
CA SER A 131 25.40 15.13 -7.35
C SER A 131 25.49 13.70 -6.80
N ASN A 132 25.96 13.56 -5.56
CA ASN A 132 26.42 12.29 -4.99
C ASN A 132 25.56 11.80 -3.83
N ASN A 133 25.64 10.50 -3.53
CA ASN A 133 24.99 9.88 -2.36
C ASN A 133 23.48 10.13 -2.25
N ASN A 134 22.80 10.30 -3.38
CA ASN A 134 21.34 10.40 -3.41
C ASN A 134 20.73 8.99 -3.37
N GLN A 135 19.52 8.87 -2.82
CA GLN A 135 18.77 7.61 -2.76
C GLN A 135 17.48 7.72 -3.58
N PHE A 136 17.26 6.76 -4.49
CA PHE A 136 16.09 6.68 -5.36
C PHE A 136 15.41 5.32 -5.17
N TYR A 137 14.21 5.26 -4.60
CA TYR A 137 13.49 3.99 -4.42
C TYR A 137 11.97 4.20 -4.42
N LEU A 138 11.20 3.17 -4.74
CA LEU A 138 9.73 3.19 -4.86
C LEU A 138 9.21 4.23 -5.86
N ASN A 139 10.03 4.73 -6.78
CA ASN A 139 9.55 5.61 -7.84
C ASN A 139 9.00 4.77 -9.00
N SER A 140 8.03 5.30 -9.73
CA SER A 140 7.50 4.70 -10.95
C SER A 140 7.95 5.49 -12.16
N LEU A 141 8.75 4.85 -13.02
CA LEU A 141 9.27 5.45 -14.23
C LEU A 141 8.71 4.73 -15.46
N PHE A 142 7.92 5.44 -16.26
CA PHE A 142 7.29 4.86 -17.44
C PHE A 142 7.00 5.89 -18.54
N ASN A 143 6.98 5.45 -19.79
CA ASN A 143 6.74 6.28 -20.98
C ASN A 143 7.66 7.50 -21.10
N ASN A 144 8.82 7.49 -20.43
CA ASN A 144 9.83 8.53 -20.64
C ASN A 144 10.67 8.18 -21.87
N ASN A 145 11.21 9.18 -22.57
CA ASN A 145 12.16 8.90 -23.65
C ASN A 145 13.41 8.17 -23.10
N LYS A 146 13.83 8.50 -21.87
CA LYS A 146 14.74 7.70 -21.03
C LYS A 146 14.29 7.72 -19.57
N ASN A 147 14.22 6.57 -18.91
CA ASN A 147 13.78 6.54 -17.52
C ASN A 147 14.75 7.24 -16.57
N ALA A 148 16.03 6.89 -16.62
CA ALA A 148 17.05 7.53 -15.81
C ALA A 148 18.37 7.71 -16.56
N PHE A 149 19.09 8.77 -16.23
CA PHE A 149 20.43 9.02 -16.74
C PHE A 149 21.35 9.65 -15.69
N GLU A 150 22.50 9.02 -15.44
CA GLU A 150 23.47 9.42 -14.43
C GLU A 150 24.85 9.69 -15.06
N VAL A 151 25.36 10.91 -14.89
CA VAL A 151 26.70 11.29 -15.35
C VAL A 151 27.49 12.06 -14.30
N TYR A 152 28.76 11.71 -14.14
CA TYR A 152 29.68 12.30 -13.15
C TYR A 152 29.16 12.24 -11.69
N GLY A 153 28.35 11.23 -11.37
CA GLY A 153 27.88 10.90 -10.03
C GLY A 153 28.69 9.77 -9.38
N SER A 154 28.68 9.71 -8.06
CA SER A 154 29.30 8.66 -7.26
C SER A 154 28.47 8.38 -6.00
N GLY A 155 28.36 7.11 -5.63
CA GLY A 155 27.70 6.71 -4.39
C GLY A 155 26.17 6.85 -4.39
N ASN A 156 25.55 7.17 -5.53
CA ASN A 156 24.10 7.19 -5.66
C ASN A 156 23.54 5.77 -5.58
N GLN A 157 22.44 5.61 -4.84
CA GLN A 157 21.76 4.34 -4.60
C GLN A 157 20.40 4.38 -5.28
N TRP A 158 20.13 3.41 -6.14
CA TRP A 158 18.86 3.31 -6.88
C TRP A 158 17.91 2.28 -6.26
N ASP A 159 18.13 1.99 -4.99
CA ASP A 159 17.32 1.15 -4.13
C ASP A 159 17.57 1.56 -2.65
N ASN A 160 16.80 0.98 -1.72
CA ASN A 160 17.02 1.14 -0.28
C ASN A 160 17.65 -0.09 0.40
N GLY A 161 18.20 -1.03 -0.37
CA GLY A 161 18.70 -2.31 0.10
C GLY A 161 17.64 -3.40 0.29
N SER A 162 16.37 -3.12 0.00
CA SER A 162 15.28 -4.11 0.03
C SER A 162 14.26 -3.92 -1.07
N ILE A 163 14.15 -2.71 -1.64
CA ILE A 163 13.29 -2.42 -2.79
C ILE A 163 13.85 -1.22 -3.56
N GLY A 164 13.72 -1.30 -4.87
CA GLY A 164 14.13 -0.33 -5.87
C GLY A 164 12.95 0.43 -6.46
N ASN A 165 13.06 0.74 -7.74
CA ASN A 165 12.08 1.50 -8.51
C ASN A 165 11.39 0.61 -9.54
N TYR A 166 10.24 1.06 -10.02
CA TYR A 166 9.58 0.47 -11.17
C TYR A 166 10.08 1.13 -12.46
N TRP A 167 10.41 0.31 -13.45
CA TRP A 167 10.92 0.73 -14.76
C TRP A 167 10.11 0.02 -15.84
N ASP A 168 9.42 0.76 -16.70
CA ASP A 168 8.61 0.17 -17.78
C ASP A 168 9.43 -0.57 -18.85
N ASP A 169 10.73 -0.28 -18.94
CA ASP A 169 11.67 -0.94 -19.83
C ASP A 169 12.49 -2.04 -19.14
N TYR A 170 12.18 -2.39 -17.88
CA TYR A 170 12.82 -3.51 -17.20
C TYR A 170 12.38 -4.85 -17.81
N SER A 171 13.37 -5.60 -18.31
CA SER A 171 13.16 -6.87 -19.00
C SER A 171 13.67 -8.08 -18.20
N GLY A 172 13.77 -7.95 -16.87
CA GLY A 172 14.22 -9.03 -15.99
C GLY A 172 13.20 -10.14 -15.85
N VAL A 173 13.24 -10.85 -14.72
CA VAL A 173 12.24 -11.83 -14.28
C VAL A 173 12.20 -11.82 -12.75
N ASP A 174 11.09 -12.27 -12.19
CA ASP A 174 10.93 -12.55 -10.76
C ASP A 174 10.67 -14.06 -10.58
N ILE A 175 11.73 -14.80 -10.27
CA ILE A 175 11.73 -16.28 -10.21
C ILE A 175 11.02 -16.76 -8.95
N ASP A 176 11.15 -16.05 -7.84
CA ASP A 176 10.57 -16.45 -6.55
C ASP A 176 9.21 -15.80 -6.25
N ASN A 177 8.72 -14.94 -7.14
CA ASN A 177 7.43 -14.25 -7.12
C ASN A 177 7.25 -13.35 -5.89
N ASP A 178 8.31 -12.68 -5.46
CA ASP A 178 8.28 -11.75 -4.34
C ASP A 178 7.92 -10.30 -4.73
N GLY A 179 7.76 -10.03 -6.04
CA GLY A 179 7.46 -8.73 -6.63
C GLY A 179 8.71 -7.91 -6.95
N ILE A 180 9.91 -8.49 -6.85
CA ILE A 180 11.19 -7.87 -7.12
C ILE A 180 11.89 -8.64 -8.25
N GLY A 181 12.50 -7.90 -9.17
CA GLY A 181 13.27 -8.51 -10.24
C GLY A 181 14.61 -9.05 -9.75
N ASP A 182 14.93 -10.30 -10.13
CA ASP A 182 16.17 -11.00 -9.74
C ASP A 182 17.44 -10.45 -10.43
N ALA A 183 17.28 -9.65 -11.47
CA ALA A 183 18.38 -9.02 -12.20
C ALA A 183 18.40 -7.51 -11.93
N PRO A 184 19.56 -6.89 -11.68
CA PRO A 184 19.63 -5.45 -11.46
C PRO A 184 19.26 -4.67 -12.73
N TYR A 185 18.60 -3.52 -12.56
CA TYR A 185 18.40 -2.55 -13.63
C TYR A 185 19.59 -1.58 -13.68
N ASN A 186 20.24 -1.49 -14.85
CA ASN A 186 21.39 -0.61 -15.04
C ASN A 186 20.95 0.79 -15.46
N ILE A 187 21.45 1.81 -14.76
CA ILE A 187 21.16 3.19 -15.08
C ILE A 187 22.05 3.65 -16.24
N SER A 188 21.43 4.29 -17.24
CA SER A 188 22.16 4.81 -18.40
C SER A 188 23.12 5.93 -17.99
N GLY A 189 24.28 6.01 -18.66
CA GLY A 189 25.29 7.05 -18.44
C GLY A 189 26.64 6.48 -18.00
N ASP A 190 27.51 7.32 -17.44
CA ASP A 190 28.88 6.94 -17.03
C ASP A 190 29.06 6.79 -15.50
N GLY A 191 28.01 7.07 -14.72
CA GLY A 191 28.04 6.92 -13.25
C GLY A 191 28.01 5.47 -12.76
N GLY A 192 27.57 4.53 -13.59
CA GLY A 192 27.52 3.10 -13.25
C GLY A 192 26.49 2.73 -12.16
N GLY A 193 25.47 3.57 -11.96
CA GLY A 193 24.38 3.32 -11.03
C GLY A 193 23.59 2.06 -11.40
N GLN A 194 23.18 1.31 -10.39
CA GLN A 194 22.34 0.12 -10.53
C GLN A 194 21.26 0.13 -9.46
N ASP A 195 20.05 -0.22 -9.88
CA ASP A 195 18.97 -0.63 -8.99
C ASP A 195 19.04 -2.15 -8.84
N HIS A 196 19.34 -2.62 -7.63
CA HIS A 196 19.53 -4.06 -7.38
C HIS A 196 18.22 -4.77 -7.05
N PHE A 197 17.15 -4.03 -6.79
CA PHE A 197 15.85 -4.57 -6.37
C PHE A 197 14.72 -3.94 -7.20
N PRO A 198 14.80 -3.94 -8.54
CA PRO A 198 13.79 -3.31 -9.38
C PRO A 198 12.42 -3.93 -9.10
N ILE A 199 11.38 -3.10 -9.05
CA ILE A 199 10.01 -3.59 -8.86
C ILE A 199 9.61 -4.34 -10.13
N TRP A 200 9.24 -5.60 -9.98
CA TRP A 200 8.73 -6.43 -11.07
C TRP A 200 7.21 -6.31 -11.14
N ASP A 201 6.70 -6.07 -12.35
CA ASP A 201 5.26 -6.05 -12.63
C ASP A 201 4.99 -6.87 -13.90
N GLU A 202 4.26 -7.98 -13.77
CA GLU A 202 3.80 -8.78 -14.92
C GLU A 202 2.50 -8.21 -15.55
N GLY A 203 2.07 -7.04 -15.08
CA GLY A 203 0.80 -6.45 -15.42
C GLY A 203 -0.37 -7.21 -14.80
N PRO A 204 -1.59 -6.98 -15.30
CA PRO A 204 -2.77 -7.41 -14.58
C PRO A 204 -2.90 -8.93 -14.47
N MET A 205 -2.95 -9.47 -13.26
CA MET A 205 -3.26 -10.89 -13.08
C MET A 205 -4.78 -11.07 -12.89
N ILE A 206 -5.43 -11.85 -13.77
CA ILE A 206 -6.89 -12.05 -13.75
C ILE A 206 -7.22 -13.47 -13.28
N GLU A 207 -8.06 -13.59 -12.26
CA GLU A 207 -8.68 -14.84 -11.82
C GLU A 207 -10.20 -14.77 -12.03
N ILE A 208 -10.77 -15.76 -12.73
CA ILE A 208 -12.23 -15.87 -12.90
C ILE A 208 -12.80 -16.73 -11.77
N ALA A 209 -13.41 -16.10 -10.76
CA ALA A 209 -14.06 -16.83 -9.68
C ALA A 209 -15.49 -17.29 -10.04
N SER A 210 -16.15 -16.61 -11.00
CA SER A 210 -17.45 -17.01 -11.57
C SER A 210 -17.65 -16.31 -12.94
N PRO A 211 -18.33 -16.94 -13.92
CA PRO A 211 -18.91 -18.28 -13.91
C PRO A 211 -17.85 -19.39 -13.91
N ALA A 212 -18.21 -20.58 -13.44
CA ALA A 212 -17.33 -21.73 -13.51
C ALA A 212 -17.41 -22.41 -14.88
N GLN A 213 -16.37 -23.19 -15.19
CA GLN A 213 -16.25 -23.93 -16.44
C GLN A 213 -17.50 -24.79 -16.69
N ASP A 214 -17.98 -24.77 -17.93
CA ASP A 214 -19.14 -25.51 -18.44
C ASP A 214 -20.49 -25.21 -17.75
N ASN A 215 -20.58 -24.10 -16.99
CA ASN A 215 -21.84 -23.64 -16.44
C ASN A 215 -22.85 -23.34 -17.55
N SER A 216 -24.11 -23.73 -17.33
CA SER A 216 -25.19 -23.59 -18.32
C SER A 216 -26.12 -22.43 -17.95
N PHE A 217 -26.42 -21.58 -18.92
CA PHE A 217 -27.26 -20.39 -18.76
C PHE A 217 -28.33 -20.35 -19.85
N GLY A 218 -29.55 -19.96 -19.48
CA GLY A 218 -30.67 -19.83 -20.41
C GLY A 218 -30.74 -18.45 -21.06
N SER A 219 -31.95 -17.91 -21.18
CA SER A 219 -32.19 -16.56 -21.71
C SER A 219 -31.66 -15.46 -20.79
N THR A 220 -31.46 -15.76 -19.51
CA THR A 220 -30.86 -14.84 -18.52
C THR A 220 -29.34 -14.93 -18.59
N PRO A 221 -28.62 -13.80 -18.78
CA PRO A 221 -27.17 -13.77 -18.89
C PRO A 221 -26.48 -14.14 -17.56
N PRO A 222 -25.28 -14.72 -17.62
CA PRO A 222 -24.48 -15.00 -16.44
C PRO A 222 -24.01 -13.72 -15.74
N THR A 223 -23.96 -13.77 -14.41
CA THR A 223 -23.13 -12.87 -13.61
C THR A 223 -21.69 -13.34 -13.61
N PHE A 224 -20.75 -12.40 -13.65
CA PHE A 224 -19.33 -12.67 -13.56
C PHE A 224 -18.73 -12.01 -12.33
N LEU A 225 -17.76 -12.71 -11.74
CA LEU A 225 -16.88 -12.27 -10.68
C LEU A 225 -15.45 -12.60 -11.11
N ILE A 226 -14.67 -11.56 -11.35
CA ILE A 226 -13.24 -11.66 -11.56
C ILE A 226 -12.49 -10.94 -10.44
N ILE A 227 -11.31 -11.45 -10.13
CA ILE A 227 -10.32 -10.83 -9.24
C ILE A 227 -9.18 -10.39 -10.14
N VAL A 228 -8.82 -9.11 -10.07
CA VAL A 228 -7.67 -8.56 -10.80
C VAL A 228 -6.67 -8.07 -9.76
N ASN A 229 -5.46 -8.65 -9.76
CA ASN A 229 -4.37 -8.21 -8.92
C ASN A 229 -3.40 -7.38 -9.76
N ASP A 230 -3.46 -6.07 -9.56
CA ASP A 230 -2.62 -5.10 -10.23
C ASP A 230 -2.69 -3.76 -9.46
N SER A 231 -1.54 -3.16 -9.16
CA SER A 231 -1.49 -1.92 -8.38
C SER A 231 -1.79 -0.66 -9.21
N GLN A 232 -1.72 -0.80 -10.53
CA GLN A 232 -1.85 0.24 -11.55
C GLN A 232 -3.03 0.02 -12.51
N LEU A 233 -3.98 -0.86 -12.17
CA LEU A 233 -5.15 -1.20 -12.99
C LEU A 233 -5.88 0.04 -13.55
N ASP A 234 -6.03 0.10 -14.87
CA ASP A 234 -6.67 1.21 -15.60
C ASP A 234 -8.03 0.81 -16.18
N THR A 235 -8.06 -0.14 -17.13
CA THR A 235 -9.31 -0.54 -17.81
C THR A 235 -9.53 -2.04 -17.83
N MET A 236 -10.80 -2.45 -17.76
CA MET A 236 -11.22 -3.84 -17.90
C MET A 236 -12.32 -3.99 -18.94
N TRP A 237 -12.35 -5.13 -19.62
CA TRP A 237 -13.41 -5.46 -20.57
C TRP A 237 -13.57 -6.95 -20.76
N TYR A 238 -14.70 -7.37 -21.31
CA TYR A 238 -14.91 -8.74 -21.74
C TYR A 238 -15.23 -8.81 -23.23
N SER A 239 -15.03 -9.99 -23.82
CA SER A 239 -15.52 -10.34 -25.16
C SER A 239 -16.20 -11.70 -25.10
N ILE A 240 -17.19 -11.91 -25.97
CA ILE A 240 -17.87 -13.19 -26.13
C ILE A 240 -17.53 -13.75 -27.51
N ASN A 241 -16.99 -14.96 -27.57
CA ASN A 241 -16.57 -15.63 -28.80
C ASN A 241 -15.66 -14.73 -29.68
N GLN A 242 -14.72 -14.00 -29.04
CA GLN A 242 -13.84 -13.01 -29.69
C GLN A 242 -14.60 -11.86 -30.40
N GLY A 243 -15.81 -11.57 -29.96
CA GLY A 243 -16.63 -10.46 -30.46
C GLY A 243 -16.17 -9.08 -29.96
N PRO A 244 -17.02 -8.05 -30.10
CA PRO A 244 -16.69 -6.69 -29.70
C PRO A 244 -16.27 -6.54 -28.23
N ARG A 245 -15.43 -5.54 -27.95
CA ARG A 245 -15.01 -5.15 -26.60
C ARG A 245 -16.17 -4.55 -25.81
N HIS A 246 -16.45 -5.10 -24.62
CA HIS A 246 -17.43 -4.58 -23.68
C HIS A 246 -16.75 -4.14 -22.38
N ILE A 247 -16.55 -2.83 -22.21
CA ILE A 247 -15.87 -2.25 -21.04
C ILE A 247 -16.74 -2.37 -19.79
N PHE A 248 -16.12 -2.71 -18.68
CA PHE A 248 -16.74 -2.67 -17.36
C PHE A 248 -15.76 -2.11 -16.32
N SER A 249 -16.31 -1.56 -15.23
CA SER A 249 -15.51 -1.01 -14.12
C SER A 249 -15.70 -1.83 -12.82
N PHE A 250 -16.63 -2.77 -12.83
CA PHE A 250 -16.97 -3.61 -11.68
C PHE A 250 -17.53 -4.94 -12.17
N ASN A 251 -17.38 -5.96 -11.32
CA ASN A 251 -18.09 -7.24 -11.46
C ASN A 251 -19.59 -7.02 -11.63
N GLY A 252 -20.22 -7.82 -12.48
CA GLY A 252 -21.60 -7.56 -12.88
C GLY A 252 -22.20 -8.67 -13.72
N THR A 253 -23.18 -8.32 -14.53
CA THR A 253 -23.86 -9.26 -15.42
C THR A 253 -23.49 -8.96 -16.86
N ILE A 254 -23.29 -10.01 -17.65
CA ILE A 254 -23.12 -9.86 -19.10
C ILE A 254 -24.31 -9.09 -19.67
N ASN A 255 -24.03 -8.12 -20.54
CA ASN A 255 -25.05 -7.27 -21.13
C ASN A 255 -26.12 -8.11 -21.83
N GLN A 256 -27.40 -7.92 -21.46
CA GLN A 256 -28.52 -8.71 -21.97
C GLN A 256 -28.66 -8.63 -23.51
N ALA A 257 -28.41 -7.47 -24.13
CA ALA A 257 -28.53 -7.34 -25.58
C ALA A 257 -27.43 -8.13 -26.31
N VAL A 258 -26.21 -8.12 -25.75
CA VAL A 258 -25.10 -8.95 -26.23
C VAL A 258 -25.45 -10.43 -26.04
N TRP A 259 -25.90 -10.83 -24.85
CA TRP A 259 -26.29 -12.22 -24.56
C TRP A 259 -27.40 -12.73 -25.48
N ASN A 260 -28.41 -11.92 -25.78
CA ASN A 260 -29.49 -12.26 -26.70
C ASN A 260 -29.00 -12.51 -28.14
N SER A 261 -27.88 -11.89 -28.53
CA SER A 261 -27.28 -12.07 -29.86
C SER A 261 -26.43 -13.33 -30.00
N VAL A 262 -26.04 -13.95 -28.88
CA VAL A 262 -25.25 -15.20 -28.86
C VAL A 262 -26.18 -16.39 -29.13
N PRO A 263 -25.88 -17.27 -30.10
CA PRO A 263 -26.69 -18.48 -30.32
C PRO A 263 -26.50 -19.49 -29.17
N ASP A 264 -27.46 -20.42 -29.05
CA ASP A 264 -27.32 -21.55 -28.11
C ASP A 264 -26.13 -22.44 -28.52
N GLY A 265 -25.45 -22.98 -27.52
CA GLY A 265 -24.22 -23.76 -27.68
C GLY A 265 -23.11 -23.29 -26.75
N THR A 266 -21.88 -23.68 -27.08
CA THR A 266 -20.67 -23.31 -26.34
C THR A 266 -20.34 -21.83 -26.53
N VAL A 267 -20.07 -21.14 -25.42
CA VAL A 267 -19.73 -19.73 -25.37
C VAL A 267 -18.38 -19.56 -24.69
N ASN A 268 -17.40 -19.00 -25.40
CA ASN A 268 -16.13 -18.61 -24.82
C ASN A 268 -16.23 -17.16 -24.33
N LEU A 269 -16.05 -16.94 -23.03
CA LEU A 269 -16.08 -15.65 -22.37
C LEU A 269 -14.67 -15.28 -21.93
N THR A 270 -14.09 -14.25 -22.55
CA THR A 270 -12.74 -13.77 -22.24
C THR A 270 -12.81 -12.44 -21.50
N PHE A 271 -12.13 -12.34 -20.37
CA PHE A 271 -11.92 -11.11 -19.62
C PHE A 271 -10.53 -10.58 -19.87
N TYR A 272 -10.41 -9.26 -19.93
CA TYR A 272 -9.17 -8.54 -20.16
C TYR A 272 -9.03 -7.45 -19.11
N ALA A 273 -7.79 -7.19 -18.72
CA ALA A 273 -7.40 -6.08 -17.87
C ALA A 273 -6.17 -5.41 -18.48
N ASN A 274 -6.15 -4.08 -18.39
CA ASN A 274 -5.06 -3.21 -18.79
C ASN A 274 -4.70 -2.34 -17.59
N ASP A 275 -3.43 -2.27 -17.24
CA ASP A 275 -2.93 -1.30 -16.27
C ASP A 275 -2.68 0.07 -16.93
N SER A 276 -2.34 1.06 -16.12
CA SER A 276 -2.02 2.42 -16.58
C SER A 276 -0.71 2.50 -17.37
N LEU A 277 0.06 1.40 -17.38
CA LEU A 277 1.34 1.25 -18.08
C LEU A 277 1.15 0.65 -19.48
N GLY A 278 -0.05 0.13 -19.78
CA GLY A 278 -0.39 -0.47 -21.07
C GLY A 278 -0.16 -1.98 -21.13
N ASN A 279 0.18 -2.63 -20.02
CA ASN A 279 0.27 -4.08 -19.95
C ASN A 279 -1.13 -4.66 -19.98
N ILE A 280 -1.40 -5.51 -20.96
CA ILE A 280 -2.69 -6.17 -21.14
C ILE A 280 -2.54 -7.66 -20.87
N ASN A 281 -3.37 -8.18 -19.98
CA ASN A 281 -3.53 -9.61 -19.79
C ASN A 281 -4.98 -10.04 -19.99
N SER A 282 -5.20 -11.34 -20.18
CA SER A 282 -6.54 -11.89 -20.40
C SER A 282 -6.70 -13.31 -19.87
N GLU A 283 -7.87 -13.63 -19.36
CA GLU A 283 -8.26 -14.98 -18.91
C GLU A 283 -9.60 -15.39 -19.55
N SER A 284 -9.77 -16.67 -19.87
CA SER A 284 -10.97 -17.16 -20.59
C SER A 284 -11.65 -18.32 -19.88
N ILE A 285 -12.97 -18.34 -19.94
CA ILE A 285 -13.79 -19.44 -19.45
C ILE A 285 -14.80 -19.87 -20.50
N THR A 286 -15.01 -21.17 -20.62
CA THR A 286 -16.05 -21.70 -21.51
C THR A 286 -17.31 -22.02 -20.71
N ILE A 287 -18.46 -21.50 -21.16
CA ILE A 287 -19.79 -21.73 -20.59
C ILE A 287 -20.75 -22.21 -21.69
N ILE A 288 -21.97 -22.61 -21.31
CA ILE A 288 -22.99 -23.13 -22.23
C ILE A 288 -24.20 -22.20 -22.19
N LYS A 289 -24.71 -21.84 -23.36
CA LYS A 289 -26.02 -21.20 -23.52
C LYS A 289 -27.04 -22.20 -24.04
N ASP A 290 -28.16 -22.37 -23.34
CA ASP A 290 -29.26 -23.25 -23.78
C ASP A 290 -30.61 -22.65 -23.38
N THR A 291 -31.33 -22.11 -24.36
CA THR A 291 -32.66 -21.52 -24.18
C THR A 291 -33.81 -22.52 -24.37
N THR A 292 -33.50 -23.77 -24.74
CA THR A 292 -34.49 -24.80 -25.09
C THR A 292 -34.95 -25.64 -23.89
N PHE A 293 -34.19 -25.64 -22.78
CA PHE A 293 -34.65 -26.18 -21.51
C PHE A 293 -35.61 -25.20 -20.83
N GLY A 294 -36.92 -25.43 -21.02
CA GLY A 294 -38.03 -24.65 -20.44
C GLY A 294 -38.21 -24.79 -18.92
N GLY A 295 -37.13 -24.74 -18.13
CA GLY A 295 -37.17 -24.66 -16.69
C GLY A 295 -36.27 -23.54 -16.22
N ASP A 296 -36.83 -22.62 -15.44
CA ASP A 296 -36.11 -21.67 -14.59
C ASP A 296 -35.40 -22.45 -13.45
N GLY A 297 -34.50 -23.35 -13.85
CA GLY A 297 -33.87 -24.37 -13.04
C GLY A 297 -32.81 -23.77 -12.16
N GLY A 298 -33.23 -23.19 -11.04
CA GLY A 298 -32.39 -22.88 -9.91
C GLY A 298 -31.55 -24.10 -9.52
N ASN A 299 -30.25 -24.00 -9.77
CA ASN A 299 -29.20 -24.37 -8.82
C ASN A 299 -27.93 -23.59 -9.19
N GLY A 300 -28.09 -22.29 -9.03
CA GLY A 300 -27.05 -21.28 -8.89
C GLY A 300 -27.69 -20.02 -8.29
N ASP A 301 -28.71 -20.20 -7.44
CA ASP A 301 -29.44 -19.12 -6.77
C ASP A 301 -28.56 -18.57 -5.65
N PHE A 302 -27.43 -17.97 -6.04
CA PHE A 302 -26.77 -16.98 -5.22
C PHE A 302 -27.61 -15.72 -5.32
N ASP A 303 -28.37 -15.47 -4.26
CA ASP A 303 -29.19 -14.30 -3.99
C ASP A 303 -28.75 -13.07 -4.83
N PRO A 304 -29.64 -12.46 -5.64
CA PRO A 304 -29.34 -11.24 -6.40
C PRO A 304 -28.86 -10.07 -5.52
N LEU A 305 -29.08 -10.13 -4.19
CA LEU A 305 -28.50 -9.19 -3.22
C LEU A 305 -27.02 -9.48 -2.90
N LEU A 306 -26.55 -10.71 -3.11
CA LEU A 306 -25.17 -11.15 -2.90
C LEU A 306 -24.32 -11.02 -4.17
N SER A 307 -24.91 -11.12 -5.37
CA SER A 307 -24.20 -10.90 -6.65
C SER A 307 -23.95 -9.42 -6.96
N ALA A 308 -24.71 -8.51 -6.36
CA ALA A 308 -24.39 -7.08 -6.32
C ALA A 308 -23.26 -6.72 -5.33
N LEU A 309 -22.71 -7.71 -4.60
CA LEU A 309 -21.92 -7.51 -3.38
C LEU A 309 -20.39 -7.62 -3.57
N VAL A 310 -19.89 -7.86 -4.79
CA VAL A 310 -18.44 -8.00 -5.07
C VAL A 310 -17.93 -7.00 -6.12
N ALA A 311 -18.67 -5.91 -6.31
CA ALA A 311 -18.34 -4.82 -7.21
C ALA A 311 -17.39 -3.80 -6.56
N LEU A 312 -16.13 -4.17 -6.30
CA LEU A 312 -15.02 -3.22 -6.09
C LEU A 312 -13.69 -3.88 -6.51
N PRO A 313 -12.90 -3.27 -7.42
CA PRO A 313 -11.45 -3.38 -7.38
C PRO A 313 -10.97 -2.72 -6.07
N ILE A 314 -10.12 -3.41 -5.31
CA ILE A 314 -9.39 -2.81 -4.19
C ILE A 314 -8.12 -2.19 -4.76
N ILE A 315 -8.19 -0.92 -5.15
CA ILE A 315 -7.04 -0.03 -5.07
C ILE A 315 -7.44 1.02 -4.05
N PHE A 316 -6.88 0.96 -2.84
CA PHE A 316 -6.57 2.12 -1.99
C PHE A 316 -5.82 1.62 -0.76
N GLY A 317 -4.49 1.56 -0.87
CA GLY A 317 -3.65 1.89 0.27
C GLY A 317 -3.85 3.38 0.59
N VAL A 318 -4.08 3.66 1.88
CA VAL A 318 -3.82 4.96 2.54
C VAL A 318 -4.89 6.09 2.49
N LEU A 319 -5.79 6.23 1.52
CA LEU A 319 -6.58 7.48 1.45
C LEU A 319 -7.95 7.44 2.15
N GLY A 320 -8.04 8.08 3.31
CA GLY A 320 -9.25 8.26 4.09
C GLY A 320 -10.37 9.02 3.35
N GLY A 321 -11.63 8.72 3.70
CA GLY A 321 -12.88 9.19 3.07
C GLY A 321 -13.17 10.69 2.84
N ALA A 322 -12.20 11.60 2.94
CA ALA A 322 -12.28 12.87 2.21
C ALA A 322 -11.85 12.66 0.75
N SER A 323 -10.78 11.88 0.51
CA SER A 323 -10.11 11.71 -0.77
C SER A 323 -10.99 11.05 -1.84
N GLY A 324 -11.81 10.05 -1.47
CA GLY A 324 -12.72 9.38 -2.42
C GLY A 324 -13.79 10.31 -3.01
N LEU A 325 -14.34 11.21 -2.20
CA LEU A 325 -15.33 12.19 -2.67
C LEU A 325 -14.67 13.25 -3.57
N PHE A 326 -13.44 13.66 -3.26
CA PHE A 326 -12.64 14.58 -4.07
C PHE A 326 -12.29 13.97 -5.44
N VAL A 327 -11.92 12.69 -5.49
CA VAL A 327 -11.69 11.95 -6.74
C VAL A 327 -12.96 11.86 -7.58
N LEU A 328 -14.10 11.50 -6.99
CA LEU A 328 -15.39 11.48 -7.71
C LEU A 328 -15.80 12.88 -8.22
N GLN A 329 -15.52 13.94 -7.46
CA GLN A 329 -15.80 15.32 -7.89
C GLN A 329 -14.99 15.72 -9.13
N ARG A 330 -13.73 15.27 -9.23
CA ARG A 330 -12.84 15.54 -10.37
C ARG A 330 -13.31 14.81 -11.64
N TYR A 331 -13.85 13.60 -11.51
CA TYR A 331 -14.25 12.76 -12.65
C TYR A 331 -15.65 13.03 -13.23
N LEU A 332 -16.64 13.35 -12.39
CA LEU A 332 -18.05 13.31 -12.81
C LEU A 332 -18.66 14.70 -13.05
N GLY A 333 -18.04 15.76 -12.54
CA GLY A 333 -18.66 17.08 -12.49
C GLY A 333 -19.80 17.16 -11.47
N LYS A 334 -20.10 18.37 -10.97
CA LYS A 334 -20.99 18.59 -9.80
C LYS A 334 -22.41 18.04 -9.97
N SER A 335 -23.00 18.11 -11.16
CA SER A 335 -24.39 17.69 -11.43
C SER A 335 -24.55 16.17 -11.48
N LYS A 336 -23.62 15.46 -12.14
CA LYS A 336 -23.63 14.00 -12.26
C LYS A 336 -23.33 13.33 -10.91
N LEU A 337 -22.39 13.91 -10.14
CA LEU A 337 -22.10 13.45 -8.78
C LEU A 337 -23.32 13.54 -7.84
N GLN A 338 -24.13 14.60 -7.96
CA GLN A 338 -25.34 14.74 -7.13
C GLN A 338 -26.38 13.66 -7.46
N ALA A 339 -26.53 13.28 -8.72
CA ALA A 339 -27.43 12.21 -9.15
C ALA A 339 -26.96 10.85 -8.62
N GLU A 340 -25.68 10.52 -8.82
CA GLU A 340 -25.10 9.26 -8.34
C GLU A 340 -25.12 9.14 -6.81
N ARG A 341 -24.81 10.23 -6.10
CA ARG A 341 -24.88 10.27 -4.64
C ARG A 341 -26.30 10.02 -4.12
N LYS A 342 -27.32 10.52 -4.83
CA LYS A 342 -28.74 10.29 -4.46
C LYS A 342 -29.15 8.83 -4.68
N GLU A 343 -28.72 8.24 -5.78
CA GLU A 343 -28.96 6.82 -6.08
C GLU A 343 -28.27 5.91 -5.06
N MET A 344 -26.96 6.14 -4.81
CA MET A 344 -26.17 5.37 -3.84
C MET A 344 -26.71 5.51 -2.42
N LYS A 345 -27.19 6.69 -2.02
CA LYS A 345 -27.84 6.87 -0.72
C LYS A 345 -29.05 5.95 -0.54
N GLY A 346 -29.83 5.70 -1.60
CA GLY A 346 -30.95 4.77 -1.58
C GLY A 346 -30.48 3.31 -1.42
N LYS A 347 -29.52 2.90 -2.24
CA LYS A 347 -28.94 1.54 -2.22
C LYS A 347 -28.29 1.19 -0.88
N LEU A 348 -27.43 2.07 -0.36
CA LEU A 348 -26.72 1.84 0.90
C LEU A 348 -27.66 1.77 2.12
N LYS A 349 -28.79 2.51 2.11
CA LYS A 349 -29.79 2.41 3.17
C LYS A 349 -30.45 1.03 3.20
N LEU A 350 -30.74 0.45 2.04
CA LEU A 350 -31.31 -0.89 1.95
C LEU A 350 -30.31 -1.94 2.42
N GLN A 351 -29.06 -1.85 1.95
CA GLN A 351 -27.97 -2.75 2.35
C GLN A 351 -27.68 -2.68 3.84
N LEU A 352 -27.62 -1.48 4.43
CA LEU A 352 -27.44 -1.32 5.87
C LEU A 352 -28.58 -2.01 6.67
N LYS A 353 -29.79 -2.06 6.13
CA LYS A 353 -30.93 -2.71 6.77
C LYS A 353 -30.81 -4.24 6.73
N THR A 354 -30.34 -4.81 5.62
CA THR A 354 -30.23 -6.25 5.40
C THR A 354 -28.90 -6.85 5.85
N ALA A 355 -27.86 -6.02 6.03
CA ALA A 355 -26.51 -6.47 6.39
C ALA A 355 -26.47 -7.20 7.74
N LYS A 356 -25.91 -8.42 7.71
CA LYS A 356 -25.68 -9.33 8.83
C LYS A 356 -24.23 -9.77 8.96
N SER A 357 -23.43 -9.68 7.88
CA SER A 357 -22.04 -10.12 7.90
C SER A 357 -21.04 -8.98 8.11
N LEU A 358 -19.85 -9.34 8.59
CA LEU A 358 -18.69 -8.44 8.72
C LEU A 358 -18.35 -7.77 7.38
N MET A 359 -18.37 -8.55 6.29
CA MET A 359 -18.00 -8.09 4.95
C MET A 359 -19.01 -7.07 4.40
N GLU A 360 -20.30 -7.36 4.54
CA GLU A 360 -21.39 -6.45 4.12
C GLU A 360 -21.31 -5.09 4.82
N LEU A 361 -21.08 -5.10 6.13
CA LEU A 361 -20.99 -3.87 6.92
C LEU A 361 -19.74 -3.05 6.57
N LYS A 362 -18.59 -3.70 6.30
CA LYS A 362 -17.38 -3.02 5.81
C LYS A 362 -17.64 -2.35 4.47
N HIS A 363 -18.27 -3.04 3.52
CA HIS A 363 -18.60 -2.49 2.21
C HIS A 363 -19.49 -1.26 2.32
N VAL A 364 -20.53 -1.30 3.16
CA VAL A 364 -21.41 -0.14 3.40
C VAL A 364 -20.62 1.05 3.96
N ILE A 365 -19.66 0.83 4.87
CA ILE A 365 -18.83 1.90 5.44
C ILE A 365 -17.95 2.54 4.37
N ILE A 366 -17.22 1.72 3.61
CA ILE A 366 -16.29 2.19 2.58
C ILE A 366 -17.04 3.00 1.52
N GLN A 367 -18.15 2.47 1.00
CA GLN A 367 -18.97 3.17 0.01
C GLN A 367 -19.60 4.44 0.60
N ALA A 368 -20.10 4.40 1.84
CA ALA A 368 -20.62 5.60 2.48
C ALA A 368 -19.55 6.69 2.63
N ASP A 369 -18.31 6.33 2.97
CA ASP A 369 -17.20 7.28 3.08
C ASP A 369 -16.84 7.87 1.70
N ILE A 370 -16.73 7.05 0.65
CA ILE A 370 -16.44 7.49 -0.73
C ILE A 370 -17.47 8.54 -1.21
N TYR A 371 -18.75 8.30 -0.99
CA TYR A 371 -19.82 9.22 -1.41
C TYR A 371 -20.13 10.32 -0.38
N GLY A 372 -19.34 10.43 0.71
CA GLY A 372 -19.53 11.40 1.77
C GLY A 372 -20.88 11.30 2.49
N LEU A 373 -21.43 10.09 2.62
CA LEU A 373 -22.72 9.77 3.24
C LEU A 373 -22.56 9.41 4.72
N ARG A 374 -22.08 10.37 5.53
CA ARG A 374 -21.66 10.17 6.93
C ARG A 374 -22.65 9.39 7.81
N GLU A 375 -23.93 9.75 7.80
CA GLU A 375 -24.96 9.11 8.65
C GLU A 375 -25.09 7.59 8.40
N ILE A 376 -24.93 7.15 7.14
CA ILE A 376 -25.01 5.74 6.77
C ILE A 376 -23.74 5.01 7.22
N GLY A 377 -22.57 5.61 6.99
CA GLY A 377 -21.29 5.08 7.45
C GLY A 377 -21.25 4.90 8.96
N ASP A 378 -21.72 5.90 9.72
CA ASP A 378 -21.76 5.84 11.19
C ASP A 378 -22.72 4.77 11.71
N SER A 379 -23.87 4.61 11.06
CA SER A 379 -24.83 3.56 11.40
C SER A 379 -24.29 2.16 11.11
N ALA A 380 -23.54 1.99 10.02
CA ALA A 380 -22.86 0.75 9.67
C ALA A 380 -21.73 0.42 10.66
N ARG A 381 -20.88 1.41 11.01
CA ARG A 381 -19.85 1.29 12.05
C ARG A 381 -20.43 0.84 13.40
N LYS A 382 -21.60 1.37 13.78
CA LYS A 382 -22.29 1.00 15.03
C LYS A 382 -22.70 -0.48 15.05
N LYS A 383 -23.15 -1.03 13.91
CA LYS A 383 -23.45 -2.47 13.76
C LYS A 383 -22.19 -3.33 13.69
N LEU A 384 -21.10 -2.81 13.10
CA LEU A 384 -19.86 -3.55 12.89
C LEU A 384 -19.05 -3.74 14.18
N ARG A 385 -19.07 -2.72 15.06
CA ARG A 385 -18.31 -2.70 16.31
C ARG A 385 -18.46 -3.96 17.18
N PRO A 386 -19.67 -4.48 17.49
CA PRO A 386 -19.81 -5.69 18.31
C PRO A 386 -19.23 -6.94 17.63
N ILE A 387 -19.39 -7.09 16.30
CA ILE A 387 -18.87 -8.25 15.55
C ILE A 387 -17.34 -8.29 15.59
N LEU A 388 -16.69 -7.14 15.38
CA LEU A 388 -15.23 -7.05 15.45
C LEU A 388 -14.70 -7.28 16.86
N ARG A 389 -15.45 -6.87 17.90
CA ARG A 389 -15.07 -7.17 19.29
C ARG A 389 -15.11 -8.66 19.58
N GLU A 390 -16.20 -9.34 19.19
CA GLU A 390 -16.33 -10.78 19.37
C GLU A 390 -15.23 -11.55 18.63
N LYS A 391 -14.96 -11.20 17.36
CA LYS A 391 -13.85 -11.78 16.60
C LYS A 391 -12.49 -11.52 17.22
N LEU A 392 -12.27 -10.30 17.75
CA LEU A 392 -11.03 -9.96 18.42
C LEU A 392 -10.87 -10.78 19.71
N GLU A 393 -11.95 -10.98 20.47
CA GLU A 393 -11.97 -11.80 21.68
C GLU A 393 -11.66 -13.27 21.37
N SER A 394 -12.21 -13.82 20.28
CA SER A 394 -11.97 -15.21 19.85
C SER A 394 -10.64 -15.44 19.13
N SER A 395 -9.92 -14.39 18.74
CA SER A 395 -8.64 -14.52 18.02
C SER A 395 -7.55 -15.10 18.92
N THR A 396 -6.81 -16.09 18.40
CA THR A 396 -5.73 -16.78 19.13
C THR A 396 -4.36 -16.61 18.49
N THR A 397 -4.30 -16.14 17.24
CA THR A 397 -3.04 -15.94 16.50
C THR A 397 -2.78 -14.48 16.16
N GLU A 398 -1.50 -14.13 15.99
CA GLU A 398 -1.08 -12.79 15.56
C GLU A 398 -1.66 -12.40 14.20
N GLY A 399 -1.67 -13.32 13.23
CA GLY A 399 -2.23 -13.08 11.90
C GLY A 399 -3.71 -12.67 11.97
N GLN A 400 -4.51 -13.36 12.79
CA GLN A 400 -5.92 -13.00 13.00
C GLN A 400 -6.09 -11.59 13.59
N ILE A 401 -5.24 -11.22 14.55
CA ILE A 401 -5.28 -9.89 15.19
C ILE A 401 -4.85 -8.80 14.20
N LYS A 402 -3.82 -9.04 13.38
CA LYS A 402 -3.37 -8.13 12.32
C LYS A 402 -4.44 -7.91 11.25
N THR A 403 -5.13 -8.97 10.82
CA THR A 403 -6.28 -8.84 9.91
C THR A 403 -7.38 -7.97 10.50
N ILE A 404 -7.69 -8.14 11.79
CA ILE A 404 -8.69 -7.31 12.49
C ILE A 404 -8.22 -5.86 12.64
N LEU A 405 -6.94 -5.62 12.90
CA LEU A 405 -6.38 -4.26 12.96
C LEU A 405 -6.53 -3.54 11.63
N ASN A 406 -6.16 -4.19 10.52
CA ASN A 406 -6.36 -3.65 9.18
C ASN A 406 -7.84 -3.31 8.91
N ASP A 407 -8.75 -4.18 9.33
CA ASP A 407 -10.19 -3.95 9.20
C ASP A 407 -10.70 -2.75 10.01
N VAL A 408 -10.20 -2.60 11.24
CA VAL A 408 -10.58 -1.54 12.17
C VAL A 408 -10.05 -0.18 11.71
N GLU A 409 -8.83 -0.14 11.16
CA GLU A 409 -8.22 1.04 10.57
C GLU A 409 -8.98 1.49 9.32
N LYS A 410 -9.21 0.57 8.37
CA LYS A 410 -10.00 0.82 7.15
C LYS A 410 -11.40 1.34 7.46
N CYS A 411 -12.02 0.84 8.53
CA CYS A 411 -13.36 1.25 8.94
C CYS A 411 -13.42 2.44 9.91
N ARG A 412 -12.28 3.01 10.31
CA ARG A 412 -12.16 4.14 11.25
C ARG A 412 -12.86 3.88 12.59
N LEU A 413 -12.51 2.79 13.25
CA LEU A 413 -13.09 2.36 14.53
C LEU A 413 -12.08 2.46 15.70
N PRO A 414 -11.68 3.68 16.14
CA PRO A 414 -10.58 3.88 17.08
C PRO A 414 -10.78 3.14 18.42
N GLY A 415 -12.02 3.03 18.90
CA GLY A 415 -12.33 2.33 20.16
C GLY A 415 -12.13 0.80 20.16
N ILE A 416 -11.69 0.19 19.06
CA ILE A 416 -11.25 -1.21 18.98
C ILE A 416 -9.73 -1.31 18.78
N VAL A 417 -9.11 -0.31 18.15
CA VAL A 417 -7.67 -0.27 17.86
C VAL A 417 -6.85 -0.52 19.12
N ASP A 418 -7.14 0.20 20.21
CA ASP A 418 -6.39 0.06 21.46
C ASP A 418 -6.51 -1.35 22.07
N ALA A 419 -7.69 -1.98 21.96
CA ALA A 419 -7.89 -3.33 22.45
C ALA A 419 -7.15 -4.37 21.60
N ALA A 420 -7.12 -4.17 20.28
CA ALA A 420 -6.44 -5.04 19.34
C ALA A 420 -4.91 -4.92 19.47
N ASN A 421 -4.38 -3.70 19.60
CA ASN A 421 -2.96 -3.44 19.85
C ASN A 421 -2.50 -4.03 21.19
N ARG A 422 -3.31 -3.92 22.26
CA ARG A 422 -3.00 -4.61 23.54
C ARG A 422 -2.93 -6.13 23.38
N LYS A 423 -3.87 -6.72 22.65
CA LYS A 423 -3.92 -8.18 22.42
C LYS A 423 -2.77 -8.64 21.51
N LEU A 424 -2.42 -7.86 20.49
CA LEU A 424 -1.27 -8.09 19.62
C LEU A 424 0.03 -8.08 20.42
N ARG A 425 0.24 -7.03 21.24
CA ARG A 425 1.41 -6.93 22.13
C ARG A 425 1.51 -8.13 23.06
N THR A 426 0.39 -8.55 23.66
CA THR A 426 0.35 -9.74 24.53
C THR A 426 0.74 -11.03 23.78
N SER A 427 0.29 -11.18 22.52
CA SER A 427 0.65 -12.32 21.67
C SER A 427 2.14 -12.31 21.32
N GLN A 428 2.68 -11.16 20.94
CA GLN A 428 4.09 -10.99 20.60
C GLN A 428 5.00 -11.21 21.81
N THR A 429 4.66 -10.65 22.98
CA THR A 429 5.37 -10.92 24.23
C THR A 429 5.41 -12.41 24.54
N ARG A 430 4.30 -13.16 24.35
CA ARG A 430 4.29 -14.62 24.56
C ARG A 430 5.23 -15.34 23.60
N ALA A 431 5.23 -14.96 22.32
CA ALA A 431 6.14 -15.54 21.33
C ALA A 431 7.61 -15.28 21.69
N ILE A 432 7.94 -14.02 22.04
CA ILE A 432 9.28 -13.63 22.50
C ILE A 432 9.70 -14.46 23.72
N LYS A 433 8.87 -14.55 24.76
CA LYS A 433 9.18 -15.36 25.95
C LYS A 433 9.47 -16.81 25.58
N SER A 434 8.65 -17.42 24.73
CA SER A 434 8.85 -18.80 24.25
C SER A 434 10.16 -18.97 23.49
N THR A 435 10.51 -18.04 22.60
CA THR A 435 11.74 -18.08 21.81
C THR A 435 12.97 -17.87 22.68
N VAL A 436 12.93 -16.93 23.62
CA VAL A 436 14.02 -16.68 24.58
C VAL A 436 14.30 -17.92 25.42
N LEU A 437 13.25 -18.60 25.90
CA LEU A 437 13.40 -19.83 26.66
C LEU A 437 13.99 -20.97 25.81
N ASP A 438 13.49 -21.19 24.59
CA ASP A 438 14.03 -22.23 23.70
C ASP A 438 15.50 -21.97 23.34
N LEU A 439 15.83 -20.77 22.87
CA LEU A 439 17.19 -20.44 22.48
C LEU A 439 18.15 -20.38 23.67
N GLY A 440 17.67 -19.94 24.84
CA GLY A 440 18.46 -19.91 26.08
C GLY A 440 18.95 -21.29 26.54
N THR A 441 18.28 -22.37 26.13
CA THR A 441 18.78 -23.74 26.35
C THR A 441 19.96 -24.12 25.46
N LYS A 442 20.11 -23.45 24.31
CA LYS A 442 21.08 -23.79 23.25
C LYS A 442 22.30 -22.89 23.27
N PHE A 443 22.13 -21.64 23.69
CA PHE A 443 23.17 -20.61 23.60
C PHE A 443 23.41 -19.92 24.95
N ALA A 444 24.68 -19.80 25.34
CA ALA A 444 25.06 -19.07 26.56
C ALA A 444 24.87 -17.55 26.43
N ARG A 445 24.84 -17.04 25.20
CA ARG A 445 24.60 -15.63 24.88
C ARG A 445 23.77 -15.53 23.60
N LEU A 446 22.77 -14.67 23.63
CA LEU A 446 21.83 -14.43 22.54
C LEU A 446 21.80 -12.96 22.15
N GLN A 447 21.84 -12.69 20.86
CA GLN A 447 21.65 -11.34 20.32
C GLN A 447 20.15 -11.05 20.22
N VAL A 448 19.76 -9.81 20.51
CA VAL A 448 18.35 -9.38 20.36
C VAL A 448 17.88 -9.52 18.90
N VAL A 449 18.80 -9.39 17.93
CA VAL A 449 18.51 -9.56 16.50
C VAL A 449 18.11 -10.99 16.15
N GLU A 450 18.76 -12.01 16.74
CA GLU A 450 18.42 -13.42 16.51
C GLU A 450 17.01 -13.77 17.01
N ILE A 451 16.57 -13.11 18.09
CA ILE A 451 15.20 -13.24 18.61
C ILE A 451 14.23 -12.51 17.67
N ALA A 452 14.62 -11.37 17.12
CA ALA A 452 13.80 -10.62 16.17
C ALA A 452 13.58 -11.40 14.87
N GLU A 453 14.60 -12.07 14.34
CA GLU A 453 14.51 -12.92 13.14
C GLU A 453 13.49 -14.06 13.29
N GLN A 454 13.37 -14.63 14.49
CA GLN A 454 12.44 -15.75 14.73
C GLN A 454 11.02 -15.32 15.13
N THR A 455 10.87 -14.13 15.69
CA THR A 455 9.58 -13.64 16.22
C THR A 455 8.94 -12.56 15.35
N ASN A 456 9.71 -11.98 14.43
CA ASN A 456 9.34 -10.81 13.63
C ASN A 456 8.84 -9.63 14.49
N ALA A 457 9.33 -9.53 15.74
CA ALA A 457 8.94 -8.52 16.70
C ALA A 457 9.93 -7.35 16.76
N ASP A 458 9.43 -6.19 17.17
CA ASP A 458 10.25 -4.98 17.31
C ASP A 458 11.32 -5.14 18.41
N LEU A 459 12.52 -4.60 18.14
CA LEU A 459 13.68 -4.72 19.04
C LEU A 459 13.41 -4.12 20.42
N GLU A 460 12.64 -3.04 20.51
CA GLU A 460 12.30 -2.38 21.78
C GLU A 460 11.38 -3.26 22.64
N LEU A 461 10.37 -3.88 22.02
CA LEU A 461 9.47 -4.82 22.69
C LEU A 461 10.22 -6.08 23.17
N ILE A 462 11.17 -6.58 22.38
CA ILE A 462 12.01 -7.72 22.76
C ILE A 462 12.86 -7.37 23.99
N ILE A 463 13.51 -6.20 23.98
CA ILE A 463 14.33 -5.73 25.10
C ILE A 463 13.50 -5.55 26.37
N GLU A 464 12.31 -4.96 26.26
CA GLU A 464 11.39 -4.77 27.39
C GLU A 464 10.96 -6.13 27.96
N THR A 465 10.55 -7.05 27.10
CA THR A 465 10.13 -8.41 27.50
C THR A 465 11.26 -9.17 28.20
N ILE A 466 12.48 -9.10 27.68
CA ILE A 466 13.66 -9.73 28.29
C ILE A 466 13.94 -9.17 29.68
N LYS A 467 13.88 -7.85 29.86
CA LYS A 467 14.11 -7.23 31.16
C LYS A 467 13.04 -7.66 32.16
N GLU A 468 11.78 -7.68 31.73
CA GLU A 468 10.67 -8.18 32.55
C GLU A 468 10.88 -9.65 32.94
N MET A 469 11.34 -10.51 32.03
CA MET A 469 11.65 -11.90 32.35
C MET A 469 12.78 -12.04 33.39
N ILE A 470 13.80 -11.17 33.35
CA ILE A 470 14.88 -11.15 34.34
C ILE A 470 14.38 -10.62 35.69
N GLU A 471 13.60 -9.54 35.69
CA GLU A 471 13.05 -8.92 36.90
C GLU A 471 12.04 -9.83 37.62
N ASN A 472 11.24 -10.59 36.86
CA ASN A 472 10.29 -11.56 37.39
C ASN A 472 10.93 -12.92 37.73
N GLU A 473 12.25 -13.04 37.61
CA GLU A 473 12.99 -14.30 37.82
C GLU A 473 12.51 -15.46 36.93
N GLU A 474 11.93 -15.16 35.76
CA GLU A 474 11.55 -16.15 34.74
C GLU A 474 12.79 -16.73 34.02
N ILE A 475 13.89 -15.98 33.99
CA ILE A 475 15.21 -16.41 33.51
C ILE A 475 16.33 -15.82 34.37
N TYR A 476 17.38 -16.60 34.63
CA TYR A 476 18.60 -16.08 35.23
C TYR A 476 19.56 -15.61 34.15
N ALA A 477 19.50 -14.33 33.82
CA ALA A 477 20.32 -13.74 32.77
C ALA A 477 20.68 -12.27 33.03
N GLN A 478 21.67 -11.76 32.31
CA GLN A 478 22.04 -10.35 32.30
C GLN A 478 21.91 -9.76 30.90
N TYR A 479 21.18 -8.64 30.80
CA TYR A 479 21.08 -7.89 29.55
C TYR A 479 22.21 -6.86 29.41
N PHE A 480 22.88 -6.86 28.25
CA PHE A 480 23.97 -5.94 27.90
C PHE A 480 23.50 -4.92 26.86
N LYS A 481 23.33 -3.66 27.28
CA LYS A 481 22.85 -2.57 26.42
C LYS A 481 23.79 -2.25 25.26
N SER A 482 25.11 -2.28 25.48
CA SER A 482 26.12 -1.92 24.47
C SER A 482 26.15 -2.88 23.29
N SER A 483 25.94 -4.17 23.55
CA SER A 483 25.94 -5.21 22.53
C SER A 483 24.55 -5.71 22.17
N ARG A 484 23.49 -5.16 22.76
CA ARG A 484 22.09 -5.63 22.62
C ARG A 484 21.98 -7.16 22.71
N SER A 485 22.53 -7.74 23.76
CA SER A 485 22.58 -9.19 23.95
C SER A 485 22.22 -9.61 25.37
N VAL A 486 21.65 -10.79 25.52
CA VAL A 486 21.39 -11.45 26.81
C VAL A 486 22.43 -12.53 27.04
N ALA A 487 23.06 -12.56 28.20
CA ALA A 487 23.91 -13.68 28.63
C ALA A 487 23.24 -14.44 29.77
N PHE A 488 23.09 -15.76 29.62
CA PHE A 488 22.42 -16.62 30.58
C PHE A 488 23.41 -17.11 31.63
N ASN A 489 23.01 -17.07 32.90
CA ASN A 489 23.79 -17.58 34.01
C ASN A 489 23.52 -19.08 34.20
N GLN A 490 24.24 -19.90 33.43
CA GLN A 490 24.07 -21.36 33.45
C GLN A 490 24.31 -21.98 34.84
N GLN A 491 25.20 -21.41 35.66
CA GLN A 491 25.47 -21.92 37.00
C GLN A 491 24.30 -21.64 37.96
N ALA A 492 23.64 -20.49 37.84
CA ALA A 492 22.44 -20.19 38.64
C ALA A 492 21.30 -21.16 38.30
N ASN A 493 21.09 -21.45 37.01
CA ASN A 493 20.09 -22.43 36.56
C ASN A 493 20.39 -23.84 37.10
N ILE A 494 21.65 -24.27 37.07
CA ILE A 494 22.06 -25.59 37.61
C ILE A 494 21.79 -25.66 39.12
N ASN A 495 22.17 -24.63 39.88
CA ASN A 495 21.98 -24.60 41.33
C ASN A 495 20.49 -24.65 41.71
N GLU A 496 19.61 -24.02 40.93
CA GLU A 496 18.16 -24.07 41.16
C GLU A 496 17.58 -25.46 40.83
N ILE A 497 18.00 -26.07 39.73
CA ILE A 497 17.61 -27.45 39.38
C ILE A 497 18.03 -28.41 40.49
N ASP A 498 19.26 -28.30 40.99
CA ASP A 498 19.75 -29.13 42.09
C ASP A 498 18.91 -28.91 43.36
N SER A 499 18.57 -27.66 43.70
CA SER A 499 17.69 -27.33 44.83
C SER A 499 16.27 -27.88 44.66
N LEU A 500 15.71 -27.85 43.45
CA LEU A 500 14.40 -28.42 43.13
C LEU A 500 14.41 -29.94 43.20
N MET A 501 15.49 -30.58 42.74
CA MET A 501 15.70 -32.02 42.82
C MET A 501 15.85 -32.50 44.26
N ASP A 502 16.57 -31.75 45.10
CA ASP A 502 16.68 -32.02 46.53
C ASP A 502 15.31 -31.92 47.21
N SER A 503 14.55 -30.86 46.89
CA SER A 503 13.18 -30.67 47.40
C SER A 503 12.24 -31.80 46.96
N PHE A 504 12.34 -32.24 45.71
CA PHE A 504 11.57 -33.37 45.18
C PHE A 504 11.94 -34.70 45.86
N GLN A 505 13.22 -34.95 46.09
CA GLN A 505 13.68 -36.16 46.81
C GLN A 505 13.22 -36.18 48.26
N ASP A 506 13.17 -35.02 48.91
CA ASP A 506 12.62 -34.90 50.26
C ASP A 506 11.10 -35.11 50.27
N TRP A 507 10.38 -34.63 49.26
CA TRP A 507 8.95 -34.91 49.08
C TRP A 507 8.65 -36.40 48.83
N GLU A 508 9.46 -37.10 48.01
CA GLU A 508 9.32 -38.55 47.81
C GLU A 508 9.54 -39.33 49.11
N LYS A 509 10.50 -38.93 49.94
CA LYS A 509 10.75 -39.55 51.25
C LYS A 509 9.62 -39.31 52.24
N GLU A 510 8.94 -38.16 52.16
CA GLU A 510 7.81 -37.81 53.02
C GLU A 510 6.46 -38.44 52.61
N GLY A 511 6.38 -39.11 51.44
CA GLY A 511 5.22 -39.91 51.05
C GLY A 511 3.94 -39.13 50.74
N LYS A 512 4.04 -37.85 50.37
CA LYS A 512 2.90 -37.04 49.93
C LYS A 512 2.53 -37.39 48.47
N GLY A 513 1.23 -37.51 48.21
CA GLY A 513 0.72 -38.20 47.03
C GLY A 513 0.93 -37.47 45.70
N LYS A 514 1.02 -38.25 44.61
CA LYS A 514 1.31 -37.91 43.19
C LYS A 514 0.56 -36.72 42.52
N ARG A 515 -0.30 -36.00 43.24
CA ARG A 515 -1.15 -34.90 42.73
C ARG A 515 -0.88 -33.55 43.41
N GLU A 516 -0.15 -33.55 44.52
CA GLU A 516 0.54 -32.38 45.10
C GLU A 516 1.98 -32.36 44.56
#